data_AF-A0A922LAU9-F1
#
_entry.id   AF-A0A922LAU9-F1
#
_cell.length_a   1.000
_cell.length_b   1.000
_cell.length_c   1.000
_cell.angle_alpha   90.00
_cell.angle_beta   90.00
_cell.angle_gamma   90.00
#
_symmetry.space_group_name_H-M   'P 1'
#
loop_
_entity.id
_entity.type
_entity.pdbx_description
1 polymer ?
#
loop_
_entity_poly.entity_id
_entity_poly.type
_entity_poly.pdbx_seq_one_letter_code
_entity_poly.pdbx_strand_id
1 'polypeptide(L)'
;MIKLSLKNVSISILILFTIFTIIIFSNLFILNRESQCLQSYVEHQTLINSIRKSTRTITNVNHDVNHLAILIPFREPQNSCTYIVMHDVDLLPLNDQLSYGFPARGPFHVSSPDLHPKYHYETYVGGILLMTNEHFKLVNGFSTNYFGMGIRRFVCHHNESLSPNNNNNNCHLISDDEFYARLKEANLQIYRPENIKTNQSNTFIHIHDQNIYKRDTAKLFNQKEITRRRDRQTGLNTTKFNLLTIYNMTIENIEFRIFNVAIYCNVDRTPWCLKPSSSSSSIKFKKQQQPKNRR
;
A
#
# COMPACT_ATOMS: atom_id res chain seq x y z
N MET A 1 -54.20 -14.98 18.52
CA MET A 1 -53.87 -13.56 18.78
C MET A 1 -53.53 -13.40 20.26
N ILE A 2 -52.24 -13.30 20.61
CA ILE A 2 -51.81 -13.02 21.99
C ILE A 2 -51.75 -11.50 22.14
N LYS A 3 -52.69 -10.92 22.90
CA LYS A 3 -52.67 -9.50 23.29
C LYS A 3 -51.70 -9.33 24.45
N LEU A 4 -50.48 -8.87 24.18
CA LEU A 4 -49.54 -8.41 25.21
C LEU A 4 -50.00 -7.04 25.73
N SER A 5 -50.39 -6.99 27.00
CA SER A 5 -50.78 -5.76 27.71
C SER A 5 -49.54 -5.03 28.23
N LEU A 6 -49.13 -3.96 27.55
CA LEU A 6 -47.99 -3.09 27.90
C LEU A 6 -48.34 -2.11 29.05
N LYS A 7 -48.89 -2.60 30.16
CA LYS A 7 -49.31 -1.69 31.26
C LYS A 7 -48.25 -1.38 32.31
N ASN A 8 -47.08 -2.01 32.33
CA ASN A 8 -46.02 -1.74 33.32
C ASN A 8 -44.61 -2.09 32.80
N VAL A 9 -44.18 -1.53 31.67
CA VAL A 9 -42.77 -1.64 31.26
C VAL A 9 -41.98 -0.52 31.93
N SER A 10 -41.11 -0.87 32.88
CA SER A 10 -40.20 0.09 33.51
C SER A 10 -39.35 0.80 32.45
N ILE A 11 -39.14 2.11 32.61
CA ILE A 11 -38.28 2.94 31.74
C ILE A 11 -36.91 2.28 31.53
N SER A 12 -36.37 1.62 32.56
CA SER A 12 -35.10 0.88 32.49
C SER A 12 -35.11 -0.25 31.46
N ILE A 13 -36.23 -0.97 31.31
CA ILE A 13 -36.38 -2.06 30.33
C ILE A 13 -36.44 -1.50 28.91
N LEU A 14 -37.10 -0.34 28.73
CA LEU A 14 -37.17 0.33 27.44
C LEU A 14 -35.78 0.82 26.99
N ILE A 15 -34.98 1.37 27.93
CA ILE A 15 -33.60 1.80 27.68
C ILE A 15 -32.69 0.60 27.34
N LEU A 16 -32.81 -0.51 28.07
CA LEU A 16 -32.06 -1.73 27.77
C LEU A 16 -32.40 -2.27 26.37
N PHE A 17 -33.68 -2.25 25.99
CA PHE A 17 -34.13 -2.71 24.68
C PHE A 17 -33.65 -1.80 23.54
N THR A 18 -33.62 -0.48 23.74
CA THR A 18 -33.07 0.45 22.75
C THR A 18 -31.55 0.31 22.61
N ILE A 19 -30.81 0.18 23.71
CA ILE A 19 -29.36 -0.09 23.66
C ILE A 19 -29.08 -1.41 22.95
N PHE A 20 -29.83 -2.47 23.27
CA PHE A 20 -29.65 -3.78 22.64
C PHE A 20 -29.94 -3.74 21.14
N THR A 21 -31.02 -3.07 20.72
CA THR A 21 -31.33 -2.92 19.28
C THR A 21 -30.27 -2.09 18.57
N ILE A 22 -29.80 -0.99 19.14
CA ILE A 22 -28.69 -0.19 18.58
C ILE A 22 -27.43 -1.07 18.41
N ILE A 23 -27.04 -1.84 19.42
CA ILE A 23 -25.88 -2.74 19.35
C ILE A 23 -26.05 -3.79 18.23
N ILE A 24 -27.22 -4.44 18.14
CA ILE A 24 -27.52 -5.43 17.09
C ILE A 24 -27.42 -4.78 15.70
N PHE A 25 -28.07 -3.63 15.49
CA PHE A 25 -28.05 -2.94 14.21
C PHE A 25 -26.66 -2.42 13.84
N SER A 26 -25.89 -1.89 14.80
CA SER A 26 -24.50 -1.48 14.58
C SER A 26 -23.63 -2.66 14.17
N ASN A 27 -23.73 -3.80 14.86
CA ASN A 27 -22.98 -5.01 14.51
C ASN A 27 -23.37 -5.56 13.15
N LEU A 28 -24.67 -5.62 12.82
CA LEU A 28 -25.15 -6.07 11.51
C LEU A 28 -24.67 -5.15 10.38
N PHE A 29 -24.66 -3.84 10.63
CA PHE A 29 -24.16 -2.85 9.67
C PHE A 29 -22.65 -2.96 9.45
N ILE A 30 -21.87 -3.22 10.52
CA ILE A 30 -20.43 -3.50 10.42
C ILE A 30 -20.19 -4.78 9.61
N LEU A 31 -20.88 -5.87 9.93
CA LEU A 31 -20.78 -7.14 9.20
C LEU A 31 -21.15 -7.00 7.72
N ASN A 32 -22.16 -6.20 7.40
CA ASN A 32 -22.54 -5.92 6.02
C ASN A 32 -21.49 -5.10 5.25
N ARG A 33 -20.75 -4.21 5.92
CA ARG A 33 -19.61 -3.53 5.29
C ARG A 33 -18.42 -4.47 5.12
N GLU A 34 -18.12 -5.29 6.12
CA GLU A 34 -17.04 -6.27 6.02
C GLU A 34 -17.29 -7.28 4.91
N SER A 35 -18.53 -7.76 4.74
CA SER A 35 -18.90 -8.66 3.66
C SER A 35 -18.75 -8.02 2.28
N GLN A 36 -19.12 -6.74 2.11
CA GLN A 36 -18.91 -6.01 0.85
C GLN A 36 -17.41 -5.86 0.51
N CYS A 37 -16.55 -5.61 1.49
CA CYS A 37 -15.11 -5.49 1.25
C CYS A 37 -14.44 -6.83 1.00
N LEU A 38 -14.88 -7.87 1.71
CA LEU A 38 -14.42 -9.23 1.48
C LEU A 38 -14.87 -9.73 0.09
N GLN A 39 -16.08 -9.38 -0.34
CA GLN A 39 -16.58 -9.65 -1.69
C GLN A 39 -15.74 -8.94 -2.76
N SER A 40 -15.45 -7.64 -2.58
CA SER A 40 -14.56 -6.89 -3.45
C SER A 40 -13.14 -7.48 -3.49
N TYR A 41 -12.68 -8.09 -2.40
CA TYR A 41 -11.41 -8.82 -2.35
C TYR A 41 -11.43 -10.15 -3.12
N VAL A 42 -12.46 -10.99 -2.92
CA VAL A 42 -12.61 -12.27 -3.65
C VAL A 42 -12.68 -11.99 -5.16
N GLU A 43 -13.39 -10.94 -5.53
CA GLU A 43 -13.40 -10.38 -6.88
C GLU A 43 -12.01 -9.92 -7.31
N HIS A 44 -11.27 -9.18 -6.48
CA HIS A 44 -9.91 -8.74 -6.79
C HIS A 44 -8.92 -9.90 -7.02
N GLN A 45 -8.96 -10.97 -6.21
CA GLN A 45 -8.11 -12.15 -6.43
C GLN A 45 -8.50 -12.91 -7.70
N THR A 46 -9.80 -13.03 -7.94
CA THR A 46 -10.29 -13.67 -9.16
C THR A 46 -9.91 -12.84 -10.38
N LEU A 47 -9.99 -11.51 -10.30
CA LEU A 47 -9.56 -10.56 -11.32
C LEU A 47 -8.05 -10.69 -11.57
N ILE A 48 -7.24 -10.72 -10.52
CA ILE A 48 -5.80 -10.98 -10.61
C ILE A 48 -5.54 -12.30 -11.34
N ASN A 49 -6.29 -13.36 -11.03
CA ASN A 49 -6.18 -14.66 -11.69
C ASN A 49 -6.68 -14.66 -13.15
N SER A 50 -7.72 -13.89 -13.47
CA SER A 50 -8.23 -13.70 -14.83
C SER A 50 -7.28 -12.85 -15.66
N ILE A 51 -6.73 -11.78 -15.06
CA ILE A 51 -5.62 -10.99 -15.62
C ILE A 51 -4.43 -11.93 -15.87
N ARG A 52 -4.08 -12.86 -14.95
CA ARG A 52 -3.00 -13.86 -15.17
C ARG A 52 -3.25 -14.72 -16.41
N LYS A 53 -4.49 -15.19 -16.63
CA LYS A 53 -4.84 -15.95 -17.83
C LYS A 53 -4.69 -15.10 -19.10
N SER A 54 -5.12 -13.83 -19.03
CA SER A 54 -5.10 -12.89 -20.17
C SER A 54 -3.72 -12.30 -20.47
N THR A 55 -2.88 -12.08 -19.45
CA THR A 55 -1.51 -11.50 -19.53
C THR A 55 -0.47 -12.45 -20.14
N ARG A 56 -0.78 -13.74 -20.35
CA ARG A 56 -0.02 -14.53 -21.33
C ARG A 56 -0.05 -13.92 -22.75
N THR A 57 -1.00 -13.02 -23.01
CA THR A 57 -1.20 -12.33 -24.30
C THR A 57 -0.91 -10.83 -24.24
N ILE A 58 -0.91 -10.22 -23.05
CA ILE A 58 -0.70 -8.77 -22.85
C ILE A 58 0.70 -8.54 -22.29
N THR A 59 1.66 -8.24 -23.16
CA THR A 59 3.08 -8.07 -22.82
C THR A 59 3.48 -6.65 -22.39
N ASN A 60 2.54 -5.70 -22.24
CA ASN A 60 2.88 -4.30 -21.99
C ASN A 60 1.91 -3.64 -20.99
N VAL A 61 2.12 -3.88 -19.70
CA VAL A 61 1.62 -2.97 -18.65
C VAL A 61 2.83 -2.26 -18.06
N ASN A 62 2.93 -0.93 -18.23
CA ASN A 62 4.00 -0.14 -17.65
C ASN A 62 3.78 -0.05 -16.12
N HIS A 63 4.60 -0.75 -15.35
CA HIS A 63 4.49 -0.89 -13.89
C HIS A 63 5.14 0.25 -13.07
N ASP A 64 5.02 1.51 -13.51
CA ASP A 64 5.43 2.67 -12.70
C ASP A 64 4.33 3.01 -11.68
N VAL A 65 4.05 2.11 -10.73
CA VAL A 65 3.07 2.36 -9.66
C VAL A 65 3.74 3.12 -8.52
N ASN A 66 3.44 4.41 -8.40
CA ASN A 66 3.83 5.20 -7.24
C ASN A 66 2.88 4.88 -6.07
N HIS A 67 3.37 4.74 -4.84
CA HIS A 67 2.50 4.58 -3.64
C HIS A 67 1.49 5.74 -3.47
N LEU A 68 1.75 6.88 -4.11
CA LEU A 68 0.80 7.98 -4.27
C LEU A 68 -0.55 7.53 -4.89
N ALA A 69 -0.52 6.53 -5.78
CA ALA A 69 -1.71 5.91 -6.37
C ALA A 69 -2.63 5.27 -5.32
N ILE A 70 -2.10 4.84 -4.17
CA ILE A 70 -2.89 4.27 -3.06
C ILE A 70 -3.68 5.37 -2.33
N LEU A 71 -3.12 6.58 -2.24
CA LEU A 71 -3.74 7.69 -1.50
C LEU A 71 -4.99 8.25 -2.20
N ILE A 72 -5.12 8.01 -3.51
CA ILE A 72 -6.19 8.59 -4.32
C ILE A 72 -7.52 7.84 -4.14
N PRO A 73 -7.64 6.52 -4.39
CA PRO A 73 -8.86 5.77 -4.12
C PRO A 73 -9.30 5.84 -2.66
N PHE A 74 -8.35 6.01 -1.72
CA PHE A 74 -8.67 6.15 -0.30
C PHE A 74 -9.50 7.41 0.00
N ARG A 75 -9.28 8.51 -0.74
CA ARG A 75 -10.00 9.77 -0.54
C ARG A 75 -11.35 9.82 -1.27
N GLU A 76 -11.70 8.81 -2.05
CA GLU A 76 -12.96 8.79 -2.77
C GLU A 76 -14.16 8.68 -1.81
N PRO A 77 -15.16 9.57 -1.91
CA PRO A 77 -16.29 9.63 -0.98
C PRO A 77 -17.21 8.40 -1.05
N GLN A 78 -17.11 7.58 -2.09
CA GLN A 78 -17.91 6.37 -2.28
C GLN A 78 -17.27 5.09 -1.70
N ASN A 79 -16.18 5.20 -0.94
CA ASN A 79 -15.58 4.01 -0.34
C ASN A 79 -16.36 3.60 0.93
N SER A 80 -17.24 2.60 0.80
CA SER A 80 -17.95 2.02 1.95
C SER A 80 -17.07 1.12 2.81
N CYS A 81 -15.85 0.80 2.36
CA CYS A 81 -14.98 -0.13 3.04
C CYS A 81 -14.36 0.39 4.33
N THR A 82 -14.13 -0.53 5.26
CA THR A 82 -13.61 -0.27 6.61
C THR A 82 -12.09 -0.40 6.70
N TYR A 83 -11.47 -1.12 5.76
CA TYR A 83 -10.04 -1.34 5.65
C TYR A 83 -9.59 -1.35 4.19
N ILE A 84 -8.29 -1.18 3.98
CA ILE A 84 -7.65 -1.24 2.67
C ILE A 84 -6.65 -2.38 2.59
N VAL A 85 -6.47 -2.89 1.37
CA VAL A 85 -5.41 -3.82 1.00
C VAL A 85 -4.52 -3.11 -0.01
N MET A 86 -3.28 -2.86 0.37
CA MET A 86 -2.24 -2.37 -0.53
C MET A 86 -1.61 -3.59 -1.17
N HIS A 87 -1.74 -3.74 -2.49
CA HIS A 87 -1.41 -4.99 -3.18
C HIS A 87 -0.64 -4.70 -4.48
N ASP A 88 0.58 -5.23 -4.58
CA ASP A 88 1.33 -5.22 -5.83
C ASP A 88 0.61 -6.11 -6.87
N VAL A 89 0.42 -5.59 -8.08
CA VAL A 89 -0.31 -6.31 -9.15
C VAL A 89 0.44 -7.54 -9.68
N ASP A 90 1.75 -7.61 -9.43
CA ASP A 90 2.65 -8.67 -9.90
C ASP A 90 2.92 -9.77 -8.85
N LEU A 91 2.37 -9.65 -7.64
CA LEU A 91 2.60 -10.59 -6.54
C LEU A 91 1.31 -11.33 -6.16
N LEU A 92 1.15 -12.58 -6.60
CA LEU A 92 -0.11 -13.31 -6.42
C LEU A 92 0.02 -14.39 -5.33
N PRO A 93 -0.93 -14.48 -4.38
CA PRO A 93 -0.92 -15.54 -3.37
C PRO A 93 -1.26 -16.90 -3.99
N LEU A 94 -0.53 -17.94 -3.59
CA LEU A 94 -0.77 -19.34 -3.97
C LEU A 94 -1.31 -20.19 -2.82
N ASN A 95 -1.32 -19.65 -1.61
CA ASN A 95 -1.74 -20.36 -0.41
C ASN A 95 -3.04 -19.75 0.16
N ASP A 96 -4.12 -20.53 0.16
CA ASP A 96 -5.45 -20.15 0.64
C ASP A 96 -5.51 -19.92 2.18
N GLN A 97 -4.45 -20.27 2.91
CA GLN A 97 -4.32 -20.00 4.34
C GLN A 97 -3.91 -18.55 4.65
N LEU A 98 -3.54 -17.76 3.63
CA LEU A 98 -3.21 -16.35 3.80
C LEU A 98 -4.50 -15.55 4.06
N SER A 99 -4.64 -15.03 5.28
CA SER A 99 -5.80 -14.24 5.65
C SER A 99 -5.77 -12.84 5.03
N TYR A 100 -6.89 -12.46 4.41
CA TYR A 100 -7.18 -11.08 4.01
C TYR A 100 -8.36 -10.49 4.80
N GLY A 101 -8.70 -11.11 5.93
CA GLY A 101 -9.78 -10.64 6.80
C GLY A 101 -9.47 -9.28 7.42
N PHE A 102 -10.49 -8.70 8.05
CA PHE A 102 -10.39 -7.40 8.70
C PHE A 102 -9.22 -7.37 9.73
N PRO A 103 -8.26 -6.43 9.60
CA PRO A 103 -7.05 -6.40 10.42
C PRO A 103 -7.31 -5.76 11.80
N ALA A 104 -8.12 -6.42 12.63
CA ALA A 104 -8.64 -5.88 13.89
C ALA A 104 -7.55 -5.47 14.91
N ARG A 105 -6.44 -6.19 14.95
CA ARG A 105 -5.37 -5.97 15.94
C ARG A 105 -4.38 -4.87 15.55
N GLY A 106 -4.27 -4.55 14.26
CA GLY A 106 -3.21 -3.72 13.72
C GLY A 106 -2.90 -4.07 12.26
N PRO A 107 -2.01 -3.32 11.59
CA PRO A 107 -1.60 -3.61 10.21
C PRO A 107 -1.19 -5.07 10.03
N PHE A 108 -1.72 -5.74 9.01
CA PHE A 108 -1.46 -7.16 8.73
C PHE A 108 -0.70 -7.31 7.41
N HIS A 109 0.57 -7.70 7.49
CA HIS A 109 1.47 -7.82 6.35
C HIS A 109 1.47 -9.26 5.83
N VAL A 110 0.69 -9.52 4.78
CA VAL A 110 0.47 -10.84 4.19
C VAL A 110 1.76 -11.36 3.55
N SER A 111 2.47 -10.52 2.80
CA SER A 111 3.71 -10.90 2.13
C SER A 111 4.92 -10.75 3.04
N SER A 112 4.88 -11.41 4.20
CA SER A 112 5.93 -11.46 5.22
C SER A 112 7.33 -11.70 4.61
N PRO A 113 8.42 -11.16 5.21
CA PRO A 113 9.80 -11.48 4.80
C PRO A 113 10.10 -12.98 4.67
N ASP A 114 9.48 -13.79 5.52
CA ASP A 114 9.64 -15.25 5.55
C ASP A 114 8.89 -15.97 4.41
N LEU A 115 8.00 -15.27 3.72
CA LEU A 115 7.12 -15.80 2.69
C LEU A 115 7.36 -15.14 1.31
N HIS A 116 7.85 -13.90 1.28
CA HIS A 116 8.06 -13.15 0.05
C HIS A 116 9.20 -13.76 -0.77
N PRO A 117 9.08 -13.91 -2.10
CA PRO A 117 10.09 -14.60 -2.94
C PRO A 117 11.41 -13.84 -3.15
N LYS A 118 11.55 -12.63 -2.59
CA LYS A 118 12.67 -11.72 -2.90
C LYS A 118 13.18 -10.85 -1.74
N TYR A 119 12.34 -10.49 -0.78
CA TYR A 119 12.63 -9.46 0.20
C TYR A 119 12.49 -10.08 1.58
N HIS A 120 13.60 -10.20 2.30
CA HIS A 120 13.69 -11.01 3.53
C HIS A 120 14.18 -10.21 4.76
N TYR A 121 14.24 -8.89 4.65
CA TYR A 121 14.67 -8.04 5.77
C TYR A 121 13.49 -7.73 6.71
N GLU A 122 13.77 -7.62 8.01
CA GLU A 122 12.76 -7.58 9.07
C GLU A 122 11.76 -6.40 8.97
N THR A 123 12.23 -5.24 8.52
CA THR A 123 11.43 -4.02 8.37
C THR A 123 10.58 -3.99 7.11
N TYR A 124 10.64 -5.02 6.26
CA TYR A 124 9.88 -5.07 5.02
C TYR A 124 8.37 -5.13 5.28
N VAL A 125 7.64 -4.23 4.62
CA VAL A 125 6.16 -4.11 4.66
C VAL A 125 5.54 -3.83 3.28
N GLY A 126 6.32 -4.00 2.20
CA GLY A 126 5.83 -3.86 0.82
C GLY A 126 5.10 -5.11 0.33
N GLY A 127 4.71 -5.13 -0.94
CA GLY A 127 3.98 -6.25 -1.55
C GLY A 127 2.49 -6.21 -1.19
N ILE A 128 2.10 -6.87 -0.10
CA ILE A 128 0.70 -7.01 0.33
C ILE A 128 0.55 -6.66 1.81
N LEU A 129 -0.08 -5.52 2.09
CA LEU A 129 -0.30 -4.99 3.44
C LEU A 129 -1.76 -4.54 3.64
N LEU A 130 -2.39 -5.06 4.69
CA LEU A 130 -3.75 -4.72 5.08
C LEU A 130 -3.75 -3.74 6.25
N MET A 131 -4.65 -2.77 6.22
CA MET A 131 -4.78 -1.84 7.33
C MET A 131 -6.18 -1.22 7.40
N THR A 132 -6.69 -0.98 8.62
CA THR A 132 -7.94 -0.26 8.82
C THR A 132 -7.82 1.18 8.32
N ASN A 133 -8.96 1.77 7.93
CA ASN A 133 -8.98 3.17 7.50
C ASN A 133 -8.52 4.11 8.62
N GLU A 134 -8.81 3.76 9.87
CA GLU A 134 -8.40 4.53 11.05
C GLU A 134 -6.89 4.53 11.21
N HIS A 135 -6.25 3.36 11.14
CA HIS A 135 -4.79 3.26 11.20
C HIS A 135 -4.12 3.97 10.01
N PHE A 136 -4.67 3.87 8.79
CA PHE A 136 -4.13 4.59 7.62
C PHE A 136 -4.21 6.11 7.78
N LYS A 137 -5.32 6.62 8.33
CA LYS A 137 -5.47 8.04 8.65
C LYS A 137 -4.54 8.46 9.79
N LEU A 138 -4.40 7.64 10.84
CA LEU A 138 -3.54 7.90 11.99
C LEU A 138 -2.09 8.15 11.58
N VAL A 139 -1.56 7.34 10.65
CA VAL A 139 -0.18 7.48 10.16
C VAL A 139 -0.05 8.48 9.00
N ASN A 140 -1.13 9.16 8.64
CA ASN A 140 -1.20 10.07 7.51
C ASN A 140 -0.76 9.41 6.18
N GLY A 141 -1.11 8.14 5.95
CA GLY A 141 -0.73 7.38 4.75
C GLY A 141 0.76 7.42 4.40
N PHE A 142 1.09 7.16 3.14
CA PHE A 142 2.47 7.22 2.60
C PHE A 142 2.95 8.64 2.38
N SER A 143 4.27 8.85 2.51
CA SER A 143 4.93 10.08 2.07
C SER A 143 4.71 10.34 0.57
N THR A 144 4.60 11.62 0.21
CA THR A 144 4.49 12.09 -1.17
C THR A 144 5.83 12.44 -1.81
N ASN A 145 6.96 12.21 -1.13
CA ASN A 145 8.28 12.59 -1.64
C ASN A 145 8.90 11.53 -2.59
N TYR A 146 8.20 10.43 -2.83
CA TYR A 146 8.69 9.29 -3.61
C TYR A 146 8.10 9.34 -5.03
N PHE A 147 8.90 9.80 -6.01
CA PHE A 147 8.58 9.82 -7.44
C PHE A 147 9.55 8.96 -8.25
N GLY A 148 9.03 8.34 -9.33
CA GLY A 148 9.66 7.18 -9.99
C GLY A 148 9.40 5.92 -9.19
N MET A 149 9.68 4.71 -9.72
CA MET A 149 9.59 3.48 -8.93
C MET A 149 10.43 3.63 -7.66
N GLY A 150 9.78 3.97 -6.54
CA GLY A 150 10.34 4.64 -5.37
C GLY A 150 11.72 4.13 -5.01
N ILE A 151 12.77 4.73 -5.56
CA ILE A 151 14.17 4.36 -5.37
C ILE A 151 14.36 2.84 -5.16
N ARG A 152 13.93 2.02 -6.13
CA ARG A 152 14.41 0.63 -6.20
C ARG A 152 15.85 0.58 -6.73
N ARG A 153 16.76 1.32 -6.10
CA ARG A 153 18.09 0.76 -5.86
C ARG A 153 18.10 0.49 -4.38
N PHE A 154 17.58 -0.68 -4.05
CA PHE A 154 18.31 -1.63 -3.25
C PHE A 154 19.48 -0.91 -2.54
N VAL A 155 19.26 -0.36 -1.34
CA VAL A 155 20.41 0.03 -0.51
C VAL A 155 21.00 -1.29 -0.06
N CYS A 156 21.67 -1.98 -0.96
CA CYS A 156 22.46 -3.15 -0.62
C CYS A 156 23.63 -2.61 0.18
N HIS A 157 23.68 -2.96 1.46
CA HIS A 157 24.92 -2.86 2.19
C HIS A 157 25.89 -3.86 1.55
N HIS A 158 26.76 -3.41 0.65
CA HIS A 158 28.00 -4.13 0.40
C HIS A 158 28.86 -3.87 1.64
N ASN A 159 28.94 -4.85 2.54
CA ASN A 159 30.02 -4.85 3.53
C ASN A 159 31.32 -5.06 2.74
N GLU A 160 32.08 -3.98 2.52
CA GLU A 160 33.41 -4.01 1.90
C GLU A 160 34.45 -4.84 2.69
N SER A 161 34.07 -5.45 3.81
CA SER A 161 34.96 -6.13 4.76
C SER A 161 34.58 -7.58 5.09
N LEU A 162 33.64 -8.21 4.37
CA LEU A 162 33.36 -9.64 4.57
C LEU A 162 33.40 -10.43 3.25
N SER A 163 34.26 -11.45 3.26
CA SER A 163 34.49 -12.56 2.33
C SER A 163 33.46 -12.77 1.19
N PRO A 164 33.91 -13.09 -0.05
CA PRO A 164 33.09 -13.14 -1.27
C PRO A 164 31.98 -14.23 -1.30
N ASN A 165 31.73 -14.94 -0.20
CA ASN A 165 30.76 -16.03 -0.11
C ASN A 165 29.49 -15.70 0.70
N ASN A 166 29.22 -14.44 1.04
CA ASN A 166 27.99 -14.07 1.75
C ASN A 166 27.03 -13.29 0.83
N ASN A 167 26.03 -13.99 0.29
CA ASN A 167 25.03 -13.46 -0.66
C ASN A 167 23.97 -12.52 -0.03
N ASN A 168 24.20 -12.02 1.19
CA ASN A 168 23.25 -11.14 1.87
C ASN A 168 23.45 -9.68 1.44
N ASN A 169 23.11 -9.42 0.19
CA ASN A 169 22.80 -8.08 -0.27
C ASN A 169 21.43 -7.71 0.34
N ASN A 170 21.42 -7.10 1.54
CA ASN A 170 20.20 -6.62 2.18
C ASN A 170 19.77 -5.33 1.53
N CYS A 171 18.67 -5.35 0.79
CA CYS A 171 18.35 -4.25 -0.08
C CYS A 171 16.91 -3.76 0.14
N HIS A 172 16.85 -2.50 0.55
CA HIS A 172 15.71 -1.84 1.17
C HIS A 172 14.81 -1.10 0.15
N LEU A 173 13.49 -1.11 0.39
CA LEU A 173 12.48 -0.39 -0.38
C LEU A 173 12.12 0.89 0.36
N ILE A 174 12.73 2.00 -0.03
CA ILE A 174 12.77 3.20 0.81
C ILE A 174 11.37 3.77 1.13
N SER A 175 10.40 3.66 0.22
CA SER A 175 9.02 4.09 0.50
C SER A 175 8.33 3.19 1.54
N ASP A 176 8.53 1.88 1.46
CA ASP A 176 7.96 0.91 2.40
C ASP A 176 8.66 1.01 3.76
N ASP A 177 9.97 1.22 3.79
CA ASP A 177 10.74 1.45 5.01
C ASP A 177 10.35 2.76 5.71
N GLU A 178 10.08 3.82 4.93
CA GLU A 178 9.55 5.07 5.49
C GLU A 178 8.16 4.86 6.08
N PHE A 179 7.32 4.08 5.40
CA PHE A 179 5.99 3.74 5.90
C PHE A 179 6.05 2.88 7.16
N TYR A 180 6.93 1.88 7.22
CA TYR A 180 7.22 1.10 8.42
C TYR A 180 7.58 2.00 9.60
N ALA A 181 8.43 3.01 9.37
CA ALA A 181 8.79 3.98 10.40
C ALA A 181 7.57 4.77 10.91
N ARG A 182 6.60 5.11 10.04
CA ARG A 182 5.32 5.73 10.48
C ARG A 182 4.52 4.81 11.39
N LEU A 183 4.41 3.52 11.02
CA LEU A 183 3.69 2.54 11.83
C LEU A 183 4.29 2.42 13.23
N LYS A 184 5.63 2.40 13.32
CA LYS A 184 6.35 2.35 14.60
C LYS A 184 6.20 3.63 15.42
N GLU A 185 6.30 4.80 14.81
CA GLU A 185 6.06 6.08 15.51
C GLU A 185 4.63 6.20 16.06
N ALA A 186 3.65 5.61 15.39
CA ALA A 186 2.27 5.55 15.85
C ALA A 186 1.98 4.41 16.84
N ASN A 187 3.01 3.69 17.30
CA ASN A 187 2.91 2.52 18.18
C ASN A 187 2.00 1.40 17.64
N LEU A 188 1.90 1.28 16.31
CA LEU A 188 1.15 0.19 15.68
C LEU A 188 2.01 -1.07 15.59
N GLN A 189 1.50 -2.16 16.15
CA GLN A 189 2.11 -3.48 15.99
C GLN A 189 1.74 -4.06 14.62
N ILE A 190 2.75 -4.57 13.91
CA ILE A 190 2.59 -5.19 12.60
C ILE A 190 2.48 -6.69 12.82
N TYR A 191 1.38 -7.26 12.34
CA TYR A 191 1.11 -8.68 12.41
C TYR A 191 1.42 -9.33 11.07
N ARG A 192 1.81 -10.61 11.10
CA ARG A 192 2.16 -11.41 9.93
C ARG A 192 1.50 -12.79 10.01
N PRO A 193 1.34 -13.50 8.89
CA PRO A 193 0.83 -14.87 8.90
C PRO A 193 1.68 -15.78 9.79
N GLU A 194 1.01 -16.56 10.64
CA GLU A 194 1.62 -17.56 11.51
C GLU A 194 1.21 -18.96 11.03
N ASN A 195 2.06 -19.97 11.28
CA ASN A 195 1.79 -21.37 10.97
C ASN A 195 1.49 -21.67 9.48
N ILE A 196 2.08 -20.88 8.58
CA ILE A 196 2.00 -21.10 7.14
C ILE A 196 2.96 -22.23 6.75
N LYS A 197 2.44 -23.24 6.04
CA LYS A 197 3.22 -24.41 5.62
C LYS A 197 4.09 -24.15 4.38
N THR A 198 3.70 -23.19 3.55
CA THR A 198 4.47 -22.74 2.39
C THR A 198 5.61 -21.81 2.82
N ASN A 199 6.55 -21.54 1.91
CA ASN A 199 7.74 -20.72 2.15
C ASN A 199 7.98 -19.74 0.99
N GLN A 200 9.15 -19.10 0.97
CA GLN A 200 9.57 -18.10 -0.02
C GLN A 200 9.47 -18.58 -1.48
N SER A 201 9.52 -19.89 -1.74
CA SER A 201 9.48 -20.45 -3.10
C SER A 201 8.08 -20.75 -3.63
N ASN A 202 7.08 -20.91 -2.76
CA ASN A 202 5.77 -21.43 -3.13
C ASN A 202 4.58 -20.77 -2.43
N THR A 203 4.79 -19.73 -1.62
CA THR A 203 3.69 -18.96 -1.02
C THR A 203 3.11 -17.94 -2.00
N PHE A 204 3.97 -17.30 -2.80
CA PHE A 204 3.58 -16.32 -3.81
C PHE A 204 4.23 -16.63 -5.14
N ILE A 205 3.57 -16.25 -6.23
CA ILE A 205 4.20 -16.09 -7.53
C ILE A 205 4.47 -14.60 -7.77
N HIS A 206 5.73 -14.25 -8.07
CA HIS A 206 6.12 -12.89 -8.42
C HIS A 206 6.41 -12.80 -9.92
N ILE A 207 5.45 -12.28 -10.69
CA ILE A 207 5.50 -12.21 -12.15
C ILE A 207 6.21 -10.92 -12.56
N HIS A 208 7.53 -10.88 -12.36
CA HIS A 208 8.35 -9.71 -12.65
C HIS A 208 9.65 -10.08 -13.38
N ASP A 209 9.63 -9.99 -14.71
CA ASP A 209 10.87 -10.03 -15.50
C ASP A 209 11.59 -8.67 -15.42
N GLN A 210 12.81 -8.65 -14.90
CA GLN A 210 13.58 -7.42 -14.70
C GLN A 210 14.16 -6.83 -16.01
N ASN A 211 14.25 -7.64 -17.06
CA ASN A 211 14.74 -7.21 -18.37
C ASN A 211 13.63 -6.56 -19.20
N ILE A 212 12.39 -7.04 -19.04
CA ILE A 212 11.19 -6.49 -19.67
C ILE A 212 10.69 -5.27 -18.87
N TYR A 213 10.49 -5.46 -17.57
CA TYR A 213 9.98 -4.43 -16.67
C TYR A 213 11.14 -3.77 -15.94
N LYS A 214 11.85 -2.91 -16.69
CA LYS A 214 12.97 -2.14 -16.13
C LYS A 214 12.44 -1.15 -15.11
N ARG A 215 13.05 -1.20 -13.93
CA ARG A 215 12.74 -0.25 -12.85
C ARG A 215 13.37 1.10 -13.12
N ASP A 216 12.63 2.18 -12.86
CA ASP A 216 13.21 3.52 -12.84
C ASP A 216 14.10 3.70 -11.59
N THR A 217 15.39 3.40 -11.75
CA THR A 217 16.36 3.49 -10.66
C THR A 217 17.15 4.79 -10.63
N ALA A 218 16.91 5.69 -11.60
CA ALA A 218 17.63 6.94 -11.74
C ALA A 218 17.58 7.76 -10.45
N LYS A 219 18.69 8.43 -10.13
CA LYS A 219 18.80 9.32 -8.98
C LYS A 219 19.00 10.72 -9.49
N LEU A 220 17.97 11.53 -9.33
CA LEU A 220 17.95 12.91 -9.80
C LEU A 220 18.16 13.84 -8.60
N PHE A 221 18.95 14.89 -8.79
CA PHE A 221 19.21 15.91 -7.76
C PHE A 221 19.69 15.29 -6.42
N ASN A 222 19.18 15.78 -5.29
CA ASN A 222 19.46 15.29 -3.95
C ASN A 222 18.48 14.19 -3.48
N GLN A 223 17.78 13.52 -4.41
CA GLN A 223 16.75 12.51 -4.10
C GLN A 223 17.26 11.46 -3.09
N LYS A 224 18.47 10.92 -3.28
CA LYS A 224 19.05 9.89 -2.38
C LYS A 224 19.14 10.35 -0.92
N GLU A 225 19.48 11.61 -0.68
CA GLU A 225 19.64 12.15 0.67
C GLU A 225 18.29 12.40 1.31
N ILE A 226 17.35 13.02 0.58
CA ILE A 226 16.06 13.43 1.14
C ILE A 226 15.17 12.24 1.43
N THR A 227 15.05 11.27 0.52
CA THR A 227 14.15 10.12 0.71
C THR A 227 14.61 9.14 1.77
N ARG A 228 15.86 9.24 2.25
CA ARG A 228 16.36 8.46 3.40
C ARG A 228 15.95 9.07 4.74
N ARG A 229 15.47 10.31 4.75
CA ARG A 229 14.99 10.98 5.96
C ARG A 229 13.52 10.68 6.18
N ARG A 230 13.13 10.58 7.45
CA ARG A 230 11.72 10.45 7.84
C ARG A 230 10.93 11.70 7.42
N ASP A 231 9.87 11.52 6.65
CA ASP A 231 9.03 12.62 6.18
C ASP A 231 7.81 12.84 7.08
N ARG A 232 7.92 13.75 8.04
CA ARG A 232 6.79 14.11 8.94
C ARG A 232 5.89 15.21 8.39
N GLN A 233 6.11 15.66 7.17
CA GLN A 233 5.44 16.84 6.62
C GLN A 233 4.42 16.49 5.55
N THR A 234 4.60 15.39 4.81
CA THR A 234 3.64 14.98 3.78
C THR A 234 2.96 13.67 4.08
N GLY A 235 1.79 13.50 3.47
CA GLY A 235 1.09 12.24 3.42
C GLY A 235 -0.30 12.33 2.83
N LEU A 236 -1.19 11.49 3.35
CA LEU A 236 -2.59 11.40 2.98
C LEU A 236 -3.34 12.72 3.08
N ASN A 237 -3.00 13.66 3.96
CA ASN A 237 -3.69 14.95 4.06
C ASN A 237 -3.10 16.02 3.12
N THR A 238 -1.82 15.94 2.75
CA THR A 238 -1.14 16.93 1.88
C THR A 238 -1.10 16.54 0.42
N THR A 239 -1.40 15.28 0.07
CA THR A 239 -1.36 14.82 -1.32
C THR A 239 -2.25 15.69 -2.21
N LYS A 240 -1.73 16.15 -3.35
CA LYS A 240 -2.46 16.94 -4.34
C LYS A 240 -2.54 16.17 -5.64
N PHE A 241 -3.74 16.01 -6.17
CA PHE A 241 -3.99 15.31 -7.42
C PHE A 241 -5.27 15.82 -8.07
N ASN A 242 -5.36 15.63 -9.39
CA ASN A 242 -6.58 15.81 -10.15
C ASN A 242 -7.05 14.44 -10.64
N LEU A 243 -8.24 14.01 -10.22
CA LEU A 243 -8.89 12.85 -10.81
C LEU A 243 -9.38 13.25 -12.21
N LEU A 244 -8.79 12.64 -13.25
CA LEU A 244 -9.11 12.97 -14.64
C LEU A 244 -10.34 12.17 -15.11
N THR A 245 -10.34 10.86 -14.85
CA THR A 245 -11.41 9.95 -15.30
C THR A 245 -11.42 8.69 -14.44
N ILE A 246 -12.60 8.11 -14.24
CA ILE A 246 -12.75 6.75 -13.69
C ILE A 246 -13.30 5.87 -14.82
N TYR A 247 -12.60 4.79 -15.15
CA TYR A 247 -13.07 3.78 -16.08
C TYR A 247 -13.62 2.58 -15.30
N ASN A 248 -14.90 2.28 -15.47
CA ASN A 248 -15.48 1.03 -14.99
C ASN A 248 -15.19 -0.05 -16.02
N MET A 249 -14.52 -1.12 -15.61
CA MET A 249 -14.11 -2.22 -16.48
C MET A 249 -14.54 -3.56 -15.89
N THR A 250 -14.65 -4.55 -16.76
CA THR A 250 -15.00 -5.91 -16.36
C THR A 250 -14.05 -6.92 -17.00
N ILE A 251 -13.62 -7.91 -16.24
CA ILE A 251 -12.87 -9.08 -16.75
C ILE A 251 -13.52 -10.32 -16.15
N GLU A 252 -13.92 -11.28 -16.98
CA GLU A 252 -14.59 -12.53 -16.52
C GLU A 252 -15.75 -12.26 -15.52
N ASN A 253 -16.58 -11.24 -15.81
CA ASN A 253 -17.70 -10.75 -14.98
C ASN A 253 -17.32 -10.11 -13.64
N ILE A 254 -16.04 -9.81 -13.44
CA ILE A 254 -15.57 -9.10 -12.24
C ILE A 254 -15.42 -7.64 -12.58
N GLU A 255 -16.13 -6.79 -11.85
CA GLU A 255 -16.08 -5.35 -12.02
C GLU A 255 -14.91 -4.74 -11.25
N PHE A 256 -14.21 -3.80 -11.88
CA PHE A 256 -13.17 -3.01 -11.23
C PHE A 256 -13.10 -1.62 -11.85
N ARG A 257 -12.44 -0.71 -11.14
CA ARG A 257 -12.32 0.69 -11.55
C ARG A 257 -10.86 1.05 -11.76
N ILE A 258 -10.56 1.65 -12.91
CA ILE A 258 -9.28 2.30 -13.16
C ILE A 258 -9.44 3.79 -12.91
N PHE A 259 -8.65 4.32 -11.98
CA PHE A 259 -8.56 5.73 -11.69
C PHE A 259 -7.44 6.35 -12.52
N ASN A 260 -7.79 7.19 -13.48
CA ASN A 260 -6.84 8.01 -14.22
C ASN A 260 -6.60 9.31 -13.46
N VAL A 261 -5.37 9.51 -12.99
CA VAL A 261 -5.06 10.57 -12.03
C VAL A 261 -3.81 11.33 -12.45
N ALA A 262 -3.90 12.65 -12.45
CA ALA A 262 -2.75 13.54 -12.56
C ALA A 262 -2.26 13.92 -11.17
N ILE A 263 -1.09 13.43 -10.78
CA ILE A 263 -0.45 13.73 -9.49
C ILE A 263 0.30 15.06 -9.60
N TYR A 264 0.08 15.96 -8.65
CA TYR A 264 0.82 17.22 -8.60
C TYR A 264 2.24 17.03 -8.07
N CYS A 265 3.23 17.60 -8.77
CA CYS A 265 4.58 17.72 -8.26
C CYS A 265 4.89 19.16 -7.82
N ASN A 266 5.37 19.31 -6.58
CA ASN A 266 6.03 20.52 -6.14
C ASN A 266 7.53 20.42 -6.45
N VAL A 267 7.98 21.07 -7.52
CA VAL A 267 9.38 21.01 -7.98
C VAL A 267 10.38 21.65 -7.01
N ASP A 268 9.94 22.59 -6.16
CA ASP A 268 10.81 23.22 -5.15
C ASP A 268 11.14 22.23 -4.02
N ARG A 269 10.24 21.28 -3.76
CA ARG A 269 10.38 20.27 -2.71
C ARG A 269 10.92 18.93 -3.23
N THR A 270 10.39 18.49 -4.37
CA THR A 270 10.66 17.18 -4.96
C THR A 270 11.06 17.33 -6.44
N PRO A 271 12.17 18.01 -6.78
CA PRO A 271 12.57 18.27 -8.16
C PRO A 271 12.79 16.99 -8.98
N TRP A 272 13.07 15.87 -8.33
CA TRP A 272 13.22 14.54 -8.96
C TRP A 272 11.92 13.93 -9.48
N CYS A 273 10.78 14.59 -9.31
CA CYS A 273 9.53 14.18 -9.95
C CYS A 273 9.54 14.41 -11.47
N LEU A 274 10.43 15.27 -11.97
CA LEU A 274 10.58 15.55 -13.39
C LEU A 274 11.57 14.55 -13.98
N LYS A 275 11.13 13.76 -14.97
CA LYS A 275 12.07 13.00 -15.81
C LYS A 275 12.76 14.01 -16.76
N PRO A 276 14.11 14.04 -16.85
CA PRO A 276 14.78 14.95 -17.78
C PRO A 276 14.33 14.64 -19.22
N SER A 277 13.94 15.67 -19.98
CA SER A 277 13.57 15.50 -21.38
C SER A 277 14.78 15.02 -22.19
N SER A 278 14.55 14.11 -23.14
CA SER A 278 15.56 13.62 -24.08
C SER A 278 16.21 14.71 -24.96
N SER A 279 15.76 15.97 -24.84
CA SER A 279 16.26 17.14 -25.56
C SER A 279 17.07 18.13 -24.70
N SER A 280 17.34 17.86 -23.42
CA SER A 280 18.07 18.78 -22.53
C SER A 280 19.38 18.20 -21.99
N SER A 281 20.24 17.72 -22.89
CA SER A 281 21.63 17.32 -22.59
C SER A 281 22.57 18.50 -22.27
N SER A 282 22.07 19.69 -21.95
CA SER A 282 22.89 20.89 -21.73
C SER A 282 22.32 21.89 -20.73
N ILE A 283 21.73 21.43 -19.62
CA ILE A 283 21.59 22.27 -18.42
C ILE A 283 22.51 21.74 -17.32
N LYS A 284 23.72 22.32 -17.23
CA LYS A 284 24.55 22.23 -16.03
C LYS A 284 23.80 22.93 -14.89
N PHE A 285 23.00 22.18 -14.14
CA PHE A 285 22.38 22.70 -12.92
C PHE A 285 23.46 23.00 -11.89
N LYS A 286 23.73 24.30 -11.67
CA LYS A 286 24.65 24.77 -10.64
C LYS A 286 24.17 24.25 -9.28
N LYS A 287 25.04 23.51 -8.57
CA LYS A 287 24.87 23.24 -7.14
C LYS A 287 24.65 24.58 -6.44
N GLN A 288 23.45 24.82 -5.89
CA GLN A 288 23.28 25.88 -4.92
C GLN A 288 24.17 25.54 -3.72
N GLN A 289 25.24 26.32 -3.54
CA GLN A 289 26.09 26.24 -2.38
C GLN A 289 25.27 26.72 -1.18
N GLN A 290 25.08 25.86 -0.18
CA GLN A 290 24.64 26.31 1.14
C GLN A 290 25.66 27.32 1.67
N PRO A 291 25.23 28.45 2.27
CA PRO A 291 26.13 29.39 2.89
C PRO A 291 26.84 28.69 4.06
N LYS A 292 28.17 28.61 4.00
CA LYS A 292 28.99 28.21 5.14
C LYS A 292 28.90 29.30 6.20
N ASN A 293 28.15 29.06 7.27
CA ASN A 293 28.32 29.80 8.51
C ASN A 293 29.72 29.46 9.06
N ARG A 294 30.66 30.40 8.92
CA ARG A 294 31.91 30.39 9.68
C ARG A 294 31.68 31.13 10.98
N ARG A 295 31.85 30.39 12.09
CA ARG A 295 32.31 30.93 13.36
C ARG A 295 33.72 31.47 13.19
#